data_AF-A0A0K9YUL9-F1
#
_entry.id   AF-A0A0K9YUL9-F1
#
_cell.length_a   1.000
_cell.length_b   1.000
_cell.length_c   1.000
_cell.angle_alpha   90.00
_cell.angle_beta   90.00
_cell.angle_gamma   90.00
#
_symmetry.space_group_name_H-M   'P 1'
#
loop_
_entity.id
_entity.type
_entity.pdbx_description
1 polymer ?
#
loop_
_entity_poly.entity_id
_entity_poly.type
_entity_poly.pdbx_seq_one_letter_code
_entity_poly.pdbx_strand_id
1 'polypeptide(L)'
;MEKHHIVLFQQLQDYRSETLHAIEGMTEEEVNLVPVGFNNGILWNLGHIYLDQYLWISHLTKEEISIPPGFHEWFAYGTKPADWQTPPPSLDTLRQLLANQPEQIRTMYGERLEEEFPATESGMHTISQVLVRTIFHEGLHLAAITAIRRFLGNTQNV
;
A
#
# COMPACT_ATOMS: atom_id res chain seq x y z
N MET A 1 22.56 5.06 9.83
CA MET A 1 21.25 5.76 9.78
C MET A 1 21.17 7.01 10.68
N GLU A 2 20.69 8.14 10.13
CA GLU A 2 20.53 9.44 10.81
C GLU A 2 19.22 9.55 11.62
N LYS A 3 19.10 10.55 12.51
CA LYS A 3 17.88 10.75 13.32
C LYS A 3 16.61 10.93 12.48
N HIS A 4 16.68 11.67 11.39
CA HIS A 4 15.52 11.92 10.53
C HIS A 4 15.08 10.67 9.75
N HIS A 5 16.02 9.77 9.43
CA HIS A 5 15.71 8.46 8.85
C HIS A 5 14.97 7.55 9.81
N ILE A 6 15.38 7.55 11.09
CA ILE A 6 14.67 6.80 12.14
C ILE A 6 13.22 7.30 12.25
N VAL A 7 13.02 8.61 12.23
CA VAL A 7 11.68 9.22 12.26
C VAL A 7 10.87 8.84 11.01
N LEU A 8 11.47 8.86 9.81
CA LEU A 8 10.79 8.47 8.57
C LEU A 8 10.29 7.02 8.61
N PHE A 9 11.11 6.08 9.08
CA PHE A 9 10.67 4.70 9.23
C PHE A 9 9.63 4.51 10.34
N GLN A 10 9.74 5.25 11.45
CA GLN A 10 8.71 5.24 12.48
C GLN A 10 7.38 5.72 11.93
N GLN A 11 7.37 6.81 11.15
CA GLN A 11 6.18 7.31 10.48
C GLN A 11 5.60 6.27 9.51
N LEU A 12 6.44 5.63 8.69
CA LEU A 12 5.99 4.55 7.81
C LEU A 12 5.31 3.42 8.61
N GLN A 13 5.91 3.00 9.72
CA GLN A 13 5.35 1.95 10.59
C GLN A 13 4.03 2.38 11.26
N ASP A 14 3.96 3.61 11.76
CA ASP A 14 2.77 4.16 12.42
C ASP A 14 1.60 4.24 11.43
N TYR A 15 1.81 4.84 10.25
CA TYR A 15 0.76 4.96 9.24
C TYR A 15 0.33 3.61 8.68
N ARG A 16 1.26 2.67 8.52
CA ARG A 16 0.92 1.28 8.18
C ARG A 16 0.04 0.63 9.24
N SER A 17 0.32 0.89 10.51
CA SER A 17 -0.47 0.36 11.63
C SER A 17 -1.88 0.96 11.64
N GLU A 18 -2.02 2.25 11.34
CA GLU A 18 -3.33 2.89 11.15
C GLU A 18 -4.12 2.25 9.99
N THR A 19 -3.48 1.99 8.84
CA THR A 19 -4.09 1.26 7.72
C THR A 19 -4.61 -0.12 8.14
N LEU A 20 -3.82 -0.88 8.89
CA LEU A 20 -4.20 -2.21 9.36
C LEU A 20 -5.28 -2.15 10.45
N HIS A 21 -5.26 -1.15 11.33
CA HIS A 21 -6.30 -0.94 12.33
C HIS A 21 -7.65 -0.58 11.67
N ALA A 22 -7.62 0.17 10.57
CA ALA A 22 -8.83 0.54 9.82
C ALA A 22 -9.60 -0.66 9.23
N ILE A 23 -9.01 -1.85 9.18
CA ILE A 23 -9.63 -3.11 8.74
C ILE A 23 -9.76 -4.15 9.85
N GLU A 24 -9.51 -3.77 11.10
CA GLU A 24 -9.64 -4.65 12.25
C GLU A 24 -11.11 -5.10 12.43
N GLY A 25 -11.30 -6.40 12.65
CA GLY A 25 -12.61 -7.03 12.79
C GLY A 25 -13.39 -7.27 11.48
N MET A 26 -12.88 -6.84 10.33
CA MET A 26 -13.55 -7.07 9.04
C MET A 26 -13.39 -8.51 8.54
N THR A 27 -14.42 -9.04 7.89
CA THR A 27 -14.42 -10.37 7.26
C THR A 27 -13.88 -10.34 5.83
N GLU A 28 -13.57 -11.52 5.30
CA GLU A 28 -13.20 -11.68 3.89
C GLU A 28 -14.32 -11.21 2.96
N GLU A 29 -15.59 -11.49 3.27
CA GLU A 29 -16.70 -11.01 2.45
C GLU A 29 -16.74 -9.49 2.41
N GLU A 30 -16.63 -8.82 3.57
CA GLU A 30 -16.74 -7.37 3.68
C GLU A 30 -15.66 -6.62 2.89
N VAL A 31 -14.41 -7.08 2.93
CA VAL A 31 -13.31 -6.40 2.22
C VAL A 31 -13.36 -6.59 0.70
N ASN A 32 -14.03 -7.64 0.24
CA ASN A 32 -14.24 -7.94 -1.18
C ASN A 32 -15.43 -7.18 -1.78
N LEU A 33 -16.27 -6.54 -0.97
CA LEU A 33 -17.37 -5.71 -1.46
C LEU A 33 -16.86 -4.43 -2.14
N VAL A 34 -17.44 -4.12 -3.29
CA VAL A 34 -17.28 -2.84 -4.00
C VAL A 34 -18.61 -2.10 -3.94
N PRO A 35 -18.73 -1.00 -3.16
CA PRO A 35 -19.98 -0.27 -3.07
C PRO A 35 -20.37 0.38 -4.40
N VAL A 36 -21.68 0.56 -4.62
CA VAL A 36 -22.19 1.23 -5.83
C VAL A 36 -21.59 2.64 -5.94
N GLY A 37 -21.08 2.97 -7.12
CA GLY A 37 -20.40 4.24 -7.39
C GLY A 37 -18.89 4.22 -7.12
N PHE A 38 -18.35 3.15 -6.55
CA PHE A 38 -16.91 2.92 -6.42
C PHE A 38 -16.41 1.96 -7.51
N ASN A 39 -15.14 2.12 -7.89
CA ASN A 39 -14.48 1.23 -8.84
C ASN A 39 -13.67 0.12 -8.16
N ASN A 40 -13.41 0.24 -6.85
CA ASN A 40 -12.61 -0.71 -6.08
C ASN A 40 -13.12 -0.85 -4.64
N GLY A 41 -12.72 -1.95 -3.98
CA GLY A 41 -13.08 -2.30 -2.61
C GLY A 41 -11.88 -2.20 -1.66
N ILE A 42 -12.07 -2.55 -0.39
CA ILE A 42 -11.01 -2.46 0.63
C ILE A 42 -9.83 -3.36 0.29
N LEU A 43 -10.08 -4.60 -0.15
CA LEU A 43 -9.02 -5.56 -0.50
C LEU A 43 -8.11 -5.00 -1.61
N TRP A 44 -8.69 -4.37 -2.63
CA TRP A 44 -7.93 -3.74 -3.71
C TRP A 44 -7.05 -2.60 -3.18
N ASN A 45 -7.58 -1.75 -2.29
CA ASN A 45 -6.81 -0.64 -1.72
C ASN A 45 -5.61 -1.15 -0.91
N LEU A 46 -5.78 -2.22 -0.12
CA LEU A 46 -4.69 -2.84 0.64
C LEU A 46 -3.59 -3.40 -0.27
N GLY A 47 -3.97 -4.16 -1.30
CA GLY A 47 -3.02 -4.70 -2.26
C GLY A 47 -2.31 -3.60 -3.07
N HIS A 48 -3.02 -2.52 -3.40
CA HIS A 48 -2.47 -1.38 -4.13
C HIS A 48 -1.43 -0.62 -3.30
N ILE A 49 -1.69 -0.38 -2.02
CA ILE A 49 -0.71 0.23 -1.10
C ILE A 49 0.59 -0.57 -1.10
N TYR A 50 0.49 -1.90 -0.92
CA TYR A 50 1.65 -2.78 -0.89
C TYR A 50 2.45 -2.71 -2.20
N LEU A 51 1.75 -2.83 -3.33
CA LEU A 51 2.37 -2.84 -4.65
C LEU A 51 3.01 -1.49 -5.00
N ASP A 52 2.26 -0.40 -4.88
CA ASP A 52 2.68 0.95 -5.30
C ASP A 52 3.98 1.37 -4.60
N GLN A 53 4.14 1.07 -3.32
CA GLN A 53 5.37 1.41 -2.59
C GLN A 53 6.61 0.73 -3.18
N TYR A 54 6.53 -0.57 -3.48
CA TYR A 54 7.65 -1.26 -4.12
C TYR A 54 7.86 -0.82 -5.57
N LEU A 55 6.79 -0.53 -6.33
CA LEU A 55 6.93 -0.02 -7.70
C LEU A 55 7.64 1.32 -7.74
N TRP A 56 7.37 2.24 -6.81
CA TRP A 56 8.07 3.52 -6.78
C TRP A 56 9.54 3.40 -6.35
N ILE A 57 9.85 2.49 -5.44
CA ILE A 57 11.25 2.20 -5.09
C ILE A 57 11.98 1.63 -6.32
N SER A 58 11.41 0.60 -6.97
CA SER A 58 12.00 0.00 -8.19
C SER A 58 12.07 1.00 -9.35
N HIS A 59 11.07 1.88 -9.51
CA HIS A 59 11.10 2.93 -10.55
C HIS A 59 12.25 3.91 -10.34
N LEU A 60 12.57 4.26 -9.09
CA LEU A 60 13.73 5.10 -8.78
C LEU A 60 15.05 4.34 -8.96
N THR A 61 15.20 3.20 -8.29
CA THR A 61 16.49 2.49 -8.17
C THR A 61 16.84 1.67 -9.40
N LYS A 62 15.85 1.34 -10.22
CA LYS A 62 15.90 0.35 -11.32
C LYS A 62 16.27 -1.06 -10.85
N GLU A 63 16.21 -1.31 -9.55
CA GLU A 63 16.44 -2.63 -8.96
C GLU A 63 15.18 -3.49 -9.09
N GLU A 64 15.38 -4.79 -9.30
CA GLU A 64 14.30 -5.76 -9.24
C GLU A 64 13.92 -6.01 -7.78
N ILE A 65 12.63 -5.80 -7.46
CA ILE A 65 12.07 -6.09 -6.15
C ILE A 65 11.13 -7.28 -6.27
N SER A 66 11.33 -8.29 -5.42
CA SER A 66 10.50 -9.49 -5.41
C SER A 66 9.08 -9.18 -4.93
N ILE A 67 8.18 -8.96 -5.89
CA ILE A 67 6.74 -8.82 -5.67
C ILE A 67 6.08 -10.18 -5.90
N PRO A 68 5.13 -10.63 -5.04
CA PRO A 68 4.46 -11.90 -5.28
C PRO A 68 3.75 -11.94 -6.64
N PRO A 69 3.76 -13.09 -7.35
CA PRO A 69 3.12 -13.21 -8.66
C PRO A 69 1.64 -12.83 -8.63
N GLY A 70 1.15 -12.18 -9.68
CA GLY A 70 -0.26 -11.77 -9.83
C GLY A 70 -0.60 -10.38 -9.27
N PHE A 71 0.29 -9.77 -8.46
CA PHE A 71 0.00 -8.48 -7.82
C PHE A 71 -0.25 -7.36 -8.82
N HIS A 72 0.46 -7.34 -9.95
CA HIS A 72 0.24 -6.33 -10.99
C HIS A 72 -1.16 -6.44 -11.59
N GLU A 73 -1.61 -7.66 -11.89
CA GLU A 73 -2.91 -7.96 -12.48
C GLU A 73 -4.05 -7.60 -11.52
N TRP A 74 -3.83 -7.77 -10.21
CA TRP A 74 -4.86 -7.46 -9.21
C TRP A 74 -4.87 -6.00 -8.79
N PHE A 75 -3.70 -5.40 -8.57
CA PHE A 75 -3.59 -4.19 -7.76
C PHE A 75 -2.84 -3.05 -8.44
N ALA A 76 -2.40 -3.16 -9.69
CA ALA A 76 -1.77 -2.03 -10.37
C ALA A 76 -2.76 -0.87 -10.58
N TYR A 77 -2.21 0.32 -10.81
CA TYR A 77 -3.03 1.47 -11.17
C TYR A 77 -3.94 1.16 -12.36
N GLY A 78 -5.23 1.47 -12.23
CA GLY A 78 -6.24 1.26 -13.26
C GLY A 78 -6.92 -0.12 -13.24
N THR A 79 -6.42 -1.09 -12.46
CA THR A 79 -7.13 -2.36 -12.26
C THR A 79 -8.35 -2.16 -11.36
N LYS A 80 -9.28 -3.12 -11.41
CA LYS A 80 -10.46 -3.16 -10.53
C LYS A 80 -10.88 -4.61 -10.25
N PRO A 81 -11.53 -4.88 -9.11
CA PRO A 81 -11.99 -6.24 -8.76
C PRO A 81 -12.87 -6.91 -9.82
N ALA A 82 -13.67 -6.11 -10.55
CA ALA A 82 -14.54 -6.62 -11.61
C ALA A 82 -13.78 -7.24 -12.80
N ASP A 83 -12.49 -6.93 -12.98
CA ASP A 83 -11.68 -7.42 -14.09
C ASP A 83 -10.74 -8.58 -13.66
N TRP A 84 -10.72 -8.96 -12.38
CA TRP A 84 -9.86 -10.03 -11.88
C TRP A 84 -10.21 -11.37 -12.50
N GLN A 85 -9.22 -12.01 -13.12
CA GLN A 85 -9.37 -13.33 -13.76
C GLN A 85 -9.07 -14.48 -12.81
N THR A 86 -8.34 -14.21 -11.74
CA THR A 86 -7.93 -15.17 -10.72
C THR A 86 -8.22 -14.61 -9.33
N PRO A 87 -8.46 -15.45 -8.31
CA PRO A 87 -8.65 -14.99 -6.94
C PRO A 87 -7.40 -14.25 -6.45
N PRO A 88 -7.54 -13.05 -5.85
CA PRO A 88 -6.44 -12.35 -5.22
C PRO A 88 -5.98 -13.08 -3.94
N PRO A 89 -4.87 -12.66 -3.30
CA PRO A 89 -4.49 -13.12 -1.98
C PRO A 89 -5.59 -12.80 -0.95
N SER A 90 -5.70 -13.64 0.08
CA SER A 90 -6.65 -13.43 1.16
C SER A 90 -6.35 -12.15 1.96
N LEU A 91 -7.35 -11.67 2.68
CA LEU A 91 -7.20 -10.54 3.60
C LEU A 91 -6.08 -10.76 4.62
N ASP A 92 -5.98 -11.97 5.20
CA ASP A 92 -4.92 -12.32 6.14
C ASP A 92 -3.53 -12.28 5.49
N THR A 93 -3.41 -12.74 4.25
CA THR A 93 -2.15 -12.68 3.49
C THR A 93 -1.74 -11.23 3.26
N LEU A 94 -2.65 -10.36 2.82
CA LEU A 94 -2.35 -8.95 2.63
C LEU A 94 -2.00 -8.24 3.94
N ARG A 95 -2.68 -8.56 5.06
CA ARG A 95 -2.33 -8.03 6.39
C ARG A 95 -0.88 -8.35 6.76
N GLN A 96 -0.47 -9.60 6.60
CA GLN A 96 0.90 -10.02 6.93
C GLN A 96 1.94 -9.35 6.03
N LEU A 97 1.68 -9.30 4.72
CA LEU A 97 2.57 -8.63 3.76
C LEU A 97 2.73 -7.14 4.10
N LEU A 98 1.62 -6.45 4.34
CA LEU A 98 1.59 -5.04 4.72
C LEU A 98 2.28 -4.80 6.08
N ALA A 99 2.05 -5.65 7.09
CA ALA A 99 2.67 -5.50 8.40
C ALA A 99 4.20 -5.65 8.36
N ASN A 100 4.70 -6.54 7.49
CA ASN A 100 6.14 -6.82 7.38
C ASN A 100 6.89 -5.85 6.45
N GLN A 101 6.20 -5.22 5.50
CA GLN A 101 6.83 -4.39 4.46
C GLN A 101 7.69 -3.22 5.01
N PRO A 102 7.28 -2.44 6.02
CA PRO A 102 8.13 -1.35 6.55
C PRO A 102 9.51 -1.85 7.00
N GLU A 103 9.57 -2.97 7.73
CA GLU A 103 10.83 -3.55 8.21
C GLU A 103 11.66 -4.16 7.07
N GLN A 104 11.01 -4.75 6.07
CA GLN A 104 11.69 -5.22 4.86
C GLN A 104 12.36 -4.06 4.11
N ILE A 105 11.65 -2.96 3.91
CA ILE A 105 12.19 -1.74 3.28
C ILE A 105 13.35 -1.19 4.12
N ARG A 106 13.19 -1.12 5.45
CA ARG A 106 14.25 -0.67 6.37
C ARG A 106 15.51 -1.52 6.25
N THR A 107 15.35 -2.84 6.19
CA THR A 107 16.46 -3.78 6.07
C THR A 107 17.19 -3.64 4.73
N MET A 108 16.45 -3.49 3.63
CA MET A 108 17.04 -3.41 2.29
C MET A 108 17.67 -2.04 1.99
N TYR A 109 17.03 -0.95 2.44
CA TYR A 109 17.32 0.40 1.99
C TYR A 109 17.72 1.39 3.10
N GLY A 110 17.68 1.00 4.37
CA GLY A 110 17.86 1.92 5.50
C GLY A 110 19.19 2.67 5.54
N GLU A 111 20.27 2.07 5.01
CA GLU A 111 21.58 2.72 4.91
C GLU A 111 21.82 3.41 3.55
N ARG A 112 20.86 3.35 2.63
CA ARG A 112 20.93 3.90 1.25
C ARG A 112 19.83 4.94 0.98
N LEU A 113 19.16 5.44 2.02
CA LEU A 113 18.01 6.35 1.88
C LEU A 113 18.31 7.63 1.11
N GLU A 114 19.54 8.16 1.25
CA GLU A 114 20.02 9.37 0.59
C GLU A 114 20.98 9.09 -0.58
N GLU A 115 21.06 7.82 -1.03
CA GLU A 115 21.75 7.52 -2.29
C GLU A 115 21.03 8.23 -3.44
N GLU A 116 21.79 8.94 -4.28
CA GLU A 116 21.26 9.65 -5.42
C GLU A 116 21.13 8.72 -6.64
N PHE A 117 19.95 8.71 -7.22
CA PHE A 117 19.61 8.02 -8.47
C PHE A 117 19.23 9.05 -9.54
N PRO A 118 19.20 8.66 -10.83
CA PRO A 118 18.61 9.51 -11.87
C PRO A 118 17.20 9.93 -11.49
N ALA A 119 16.94 11.23 -11.52
CA ALA A 119 15.66 11.77 -11.07
C ALA A 119 14.48 11.21 -11.87
N THR A 120 13.39 10.89 -11.18
CA THR A 120 12.10 10.57 -11.80
C THR A 120 11.53 11.80 -12.49
N GLU A 121 10.47 11.60 -13.27
CA GLU A 121 9.67 12.67 -13.88
C GLU A 121 9.11 13.69 -12.87
N SER A 122 9.01 13.31 -11.60
CA SER A 122 8.58 14.18 -10.49
C SER A 122 9.75 14.81 -9.73
N GLY A 123 10.99 14.61 -10.18
CA GLY A 123 12.20 15.18 -9.57
C GLY A 123 12.75 14.41 -8.36
N MET A 124 12.12 13.30 -7.97
CA MET A 124 12.61 12.46 -6.87
C MET A 124 13.89 11.74 -7.31
N HIS A 125 14.94 11.82 -6.51
CA HIS A 125 16.25 11.24 -6.78
C HIS A 125 16.80 10.44 -5.59
N THR A 126 16.07 10.34 -4.47
CA THR A 126 16.44 9.51 -3.31
C THR A 126 15.27 8.65 -2.84
N ILE A 127 15.57 7.55 -2.14
CA ILE A 127 14.55 6.66 -1.59
C ILE A 127 13.75 7.37 -0.50
N SER A 128 14.37 8.25 0.30
CA SER A 128 13.68 9.05 1.31
C SER A 128 12.54 9.88 0.71
N GLN A 129 12.75 10.49 -0.47
CA GLN A 129 11.73 11.24 -1.21
C GLN A 129 10.59 10.35 -1.72
N VAL A 130 10.92 9.15 -2.23
CA VAL A 130 9.93 8.14 -2.62
C VAL A 130 9.07 7.69 -1.44
N LEU A 131 9.69 7.44 -0.28
CA LEU A 131 8.95 7.04 0.92
C LEU A 131 7.97 8.13 1.37
N VAL A 132 8.37 9.40 1.36
CA VAL A 132 7.46 10.52 1.66
C VAL A 132 6.25 10.52 0.71
N ARG A 133 6.47 10.34 -0.60
CA ARG A 133 5.38 10.27 -1.59
C ARG A 133 4.46 9.09 -1.35
N THR A 134 5.01 7.91 -1.10
CA THR A 134 4.22 6.67 -0.92
C THR A 134 3.46 6.68 0.41
N ILE A 135 4.00 7.28 1.47
CA ILE A 135 3.28 7.52 2.74
C ILE A 135 2.06 8.41 2.52
N PHE A 136 2.21 9.53 1.80
CA PHE A 136 1.08 10.39 1.48
C PHE A 136 0.01 9.64 0.68
N HIS A 137 0.44 8.86 -0.31
CA HIS A 137 -0.45 8.05 -1.14
C HIS A 137 -1.19 6.97 -0.32
N GLU A 138 -0.51 6.28 0.60
CA GLU A 138 -1.14 5.36 1.55
C GLU A 138 -2.21 6.08 2.39
N GLY A 139 -1.97 7.31 2.83
CA GLY A 139 -2.97 8.14 3.51
C GLY A 139 -4.24 8.38 2.68
N LEU A 140 -4.12 8.54 1.36
CA LEU A 140 -5.29 8.65 0.47
C LEU A 140 -6.08 7.34 0.40
N HIS A 141 -5.39 6.21 0.35
CA HIS A 141 -6.03 4.89 0.34
C HIS A 141 -6.64 4.52 1.70
N LEU A 142 -6.02 4.92 2.81
CA LEU A 142 -6.61 4.81 4.15
C LEU A 142 -7.92 5.61 4.24
N ALA A 143 -7.96 6.83 3.69
CA ALA A 143 -9.19 7.60 3.62
C ALA A 143 -10.27 6.89 2.79
N ALA A 144 -9.91 6.30 1.64
CA ALA A 144 -10.82 5.51 0.82
C ALA A 144 -11.35 4.26 1.56
N ILE A 145 -10.47 3.50 2.22
CA ILE A 145 -10.81 2.33 3.04
C ILE A 145 -11.81 2.74 4.13
N THR A 146 -11.54 3.83 4.85
CA THR A 146 -12.40 4.33 5.92
C THR A 146 -13.78 4.75 5.39
N ALA A 147 -13.83 5.40 4.23
CA ALA A 147 -15.09 5.80 3.60
C ALA A 147 -15.92 4.57 3.17
N ILE A 148 -15.29 3.59 2.53
CA ILE A 148 -15.95 2.34 2.11
C ILE A 148 -16.46 1.58 3.34
N ARG A 149 -15.64 1.42 4.39
CA ARG A 149 -16.05 0.75 5.63
C ARG A 149 -17.28 1.40 6.27
N ARG A 150 -17.31 2.73 6.35
CA ARG A 150 -18.48 3.48 6.87
C ARG A 150 -19.72 3.26 6.02
N PHE A 151 -19.57 3.25 4.69
CA PHE A 151 -20.67 2.99 3.78
C PHE A 151 -21.26 1.60 4.01
N LEU A 152 -20.41 0.57 4.07
CA LEU A 152 -20.83 -0.82 4.31
C LEU A 152 -21.56 -0.99 5.65
N GLY A 153 -21.05 -0.38 6.72
CA GLY A 153 -21.68 -0.41 8.05
C GLY A 153 -23.02 0.32 8.13
N ASN A 154 -23.25 1.34 7.28
CA ASN A 154 -24.54 2.04 7.22
C ASN A 154 -25.59 1.23 6.44
N THR A 155 -25.19 0.47 5.42
CA THR A 155 -26.11 -0.36 4.61
C THR A 155 -26.63 -1.61 5.32
N GLN A 156 -26.02 -2.07 6.41
CA GLN A 156 -26.56 -3.17 7.22
C GLN A 156 -27.72 -2.74 8.15
N ASN A 157 -28.03 -1.44 8.23
CA ASN A 157 -29.08 -0.88 9.08
C ASN A 157 -30.34 -0.43 8.31
N VAL A 158 -30.54 -0.92 7.07
CA VAL A 158 -31.72 -0.60 6.23
C VAL A 158 -32.45 -1.87 5.83
#